data_AF-A0A7Y2NVW1-F1
#
_entry.id   AF-A0A7Y2NVW1-F1
#
_cell.length_a   1.000
_cell.length_b   1.000
_cell.length_c   1.000
_cell.angle_alpha   90.00
_cell.angle_beta   90.00
_cell.angle_gamma   90.00
#
_symmetry.space_group_name_H-M   'P 1'
#
loop_
_entity.id
_entity.type
_entity.pdbx_description
1 polymer ?
#
loop_
_entity_poly.entity_id
_entity_poly.type
_entity_poly.pdbx_seq_one_letter_code
_entity_poly.pdbx_strand_id
1 'polypeptide(L)'
;MWSLVFRLALLASSLIVAWNFARIWIGALGAPKKAPELPAPSHADIAARALAEEATRHVTAIEVAIAHLSDQELWDATAGFTAAVNRLEAALLAEPSNYRRAKRHLGQILIATEQMAKHFARHYAATPNPGTRRQFLDLMRALTEAYGRATTSYAEAGATALEVEAETLKELLRRYR
;
A
#
# COMPACT_ATOMS: atom_id res chain seq x y z
N MET A 1 -55.46 63.67 9.07
CA MET A 1 -54.71 63.13 7.91
C MET A 1 -53.22 63.39 8.12
N TRP A 2 -52.59 62.72 9.11
CA TRP A 2 -51.15 62.87 9.42
C TRP A 2 -50.63 61.72 10.30
N SER A 3 -51.18 60.51 10.16
CA SER A 3 -50.81 59.35 10.99
C SER A 3 -50.34 58.13 10.19
N LEU A 4 -50.31 58.22 8.85
CA LEU A 4 -49.89 57.12 7.96
C LEU A 4 -48.45 57.24 7.46
N VAL A 5 -47.86 58.44 7.43
CA VAL A 5 -46.47 58.65 6.98
C VAL A 5 -45.45 58.30 8.09
N PHE A 6 -45.83 58.40 9.36
CA PHE A 6 -44.91 58.20 10.49
C PHE A 6 -44.69 56.71 10.86
N ARG A 7 -45.59 55.81 10.45
CA ARG A 7 -45.47 54.36 10.75
C ARG A 7 -44.57 53.58 9.77
N LEU A 8 -44.17 54.19 8.65
CA LEU A 8 -43.28 53.57 7.67
C LEU A 8 -41.79 53.92 7.86
N ALA A 9 -41.47 54.96 8.64
CA ALA A 9 -40.08 55.38 8.88
C ALA A 9 -39.35 54.55 9.95
N LEU A 10 -40.08 53.81 10.79
CA LEU A 10 -39.50 53.02 11.89
C LEU A 10 -39.07 51.59 11.50
N LEU A 11 -39.47 51.10 10.32
CA LEU A 11 -39.03 49.79 9.80
C LEU A 11 -37.77 49.88 8.91
N ALA A 12 -37.35 51.08 8.50
CA ALA A 12 -36.15 51.26 7.68
C ALA A 12 -34.86 51.42 8.52
N SER A 13 -34.96 51.76 9.81
CA SER A 13 -33.78 51.88 10.69
C SER A 13 -33.33 50.56 11.31
N SER A 14 -34.20 49.56 11.43
CA SER A 14 -33.84 48.24 11.98
C SER A 14 -32.97 47.40 11.03
N LEU A 15 -33.03 47.65 9.72
CA LEU A 15 -32.22 46.95 8.72
C LEU A 15 -30.77 47.43 8.68
N ILE A 16 -30.48 48.70 9.00
CA ILE A 16 -29.12 49.25 8.98
C ILE A 16 -28.31 48.81 10.20
N VAL A 17 -28.95 48.68 11.38
CA VAL A 17 -28.28 48.18 12.59
C VAL A 17 -28.01 46.68 12.48
N ALA A 18 -28.95 45.90 11.94
CA ALA A 18 -28.75 44.48 11.68
C ALA A 18 -27.63 44.21 10.66
N TRP A 19 -27.51 45.05 9.62
CA TRP A 19 -26.45 44.94 8.62
C TRP A 19 -25.05 45.28 9.18
N ASN A 20 -24.95 46.27 10.08
CA ASN A 20 -23.68 46.59 10.74
C ASN A 20 -23.27 45.56 11.80
N PHE A 21 -24.22 44.96 12.54
CA PHE A 21 -23.90 43.91 13.52
C PHE A 21 -23.45 42.60 12.85
N ALA A 22 -23.95 42.27 11.65
CA ALA A 22 -23.51 41.10 10.90
C ALA A 22 -22.03 41.17 10.48
N ARG A 23 -21.49 42.37 10.21
CA ARG A 23 -20.05 42.53 9.88
C ARG A 23 -19.13 42.25 11.08
N ILE A 24 -19.60 42.55 12.29
CA ILE A 24 -18.81 42.35 13.51
C ILE A 24 -18.69 40.85 13.84
N TRP A 25 -19.71 40.04 13.51
CA TRP A 25 -19.68 38.59 13.75
C TRP A 25 -19.00 37.77 12.63
N ILE A 26 -19.05 38.24 11.38
CA ILE A 26 -18.30 37.58 10.28
C ILE A 26 -16.78 37.77 10.43
N GLY A 27 -16.33 38.85 11.08
CA GLY A 27 -14.91 39.02 11.44
C GLY A 27 -14.44 38.23 12.67
N ALA A 28 -15.36 37.78 13.52
CA ALA A 28 -15.06 37.06 14.77
C ALA A 28 -14.98 35.54 14.60
N LEU A 29 -15.61 34.99 13.56
CA LEU A 29 -15.34 33.63 13.08
C LEU A 29 -14.08 33.70 12.22
N GLY A 30 -12.93 33.85 12.89
CA GLY A 30 -11.63 33.83 12.25
C GLY A 30 -11.59 32.70 11.22
N ALA A 31 -11.14 33.02 10.01
CA ALA A 31 -10.83 32.02 8.98
C ALA A 31 -10.17 30.82 9.67
N PRO A 32 -10.55 29.56 9.34
CA PRO A 32 -9.98 28.41 10.02
C PRO A 32 -8.46 28.61 10.04
N LYS A 33 -7.87 28.67 11.24
CA LYS A 33 -6.42 28.80 11.40
C LYS A 33 -5.83 27.80 10.41
N LYS A 34 -5.02 28.28 9.45
CA LYS A 34 -4.42 27.46 8.39
C LYS A 34 -4.08 26.12 9.00
N ALA A 35 -4.73 25.04 8.53
CA ALA A 35 -4.54 23.72 9.11
C ALA A 35 -3.03 23.49 9.25
N PRO A 36 -2.55 22.94 10.38
CA PRO A 36 -1.12 22.76 10.58
C PRO A 36 -0.55 22.04 9.36
N GLU A 37 0.34 22.73 8.65
CA GLU A 37 0.95 22.20 7.44
C GLU A 37 1.75 20.98 7.88
N LEU A 38 1.27 19.79 7.52
CA LEU A 38 1.97 18.55 7.87
C LEU A 38 3.39 18.66 7.33
N PRO A 39 4.41 18.29 8.11
CA PRO A 39 5.78 18.29 7.60
C PRO A 39 5.81 17.47 6.31
N ALA A 40 6.51 17.98 5.30
CA ALA A 40 6.69 17.28 4.05
C ALA A 40 7.24 15.86 4.32
N PRO A 41 6.81 14.84 3.56
CA PRO A 41 7.27 13.48 3.78
C PRO A 41 8.79 13.40 3.65
N SER A 42 9.43 12.61 4.51
CA SER A 42 10.87 12.41 4.45
C SER A 42 11.27 11.63 3.18
N HIS A 43 12.54 11.70 2.80
CA HIS A 43 13.06 10.86 1.72
C HIS A 43 12.85 9.36 1.98
N ALA A 44 12.91 8.93 3.25
CA ALA A 44 12.66 7.54 3.63
C ALA A 44 11.19 7.16 3.40
N ASP A 45 10.24 8.05 3.75
CA ASP A 45 8.81 7.83 3.50
C ASP A 45 8.50 7.70 2.02
N ILE A 46 9.08 8.59 1.20
CA ILE A 46 8.91 8.56 -0.26
C ILE A 46 9.46 7.25 -0.83
N ALA A 47 10.67 6.84 -0.41
CA ALA A 47 11.30 5.61 -0.89
C ALA A 47 10.54 4.35 -0.45
N ALA A 48 10.04 4.32 0.79
CA ALA A 48 9.25 3.22 1.31
C ALA A 48 7.92 3.07 0.54
N ARG A 49 7.22 4.18 0.27
CA ARG A 49 5.99 4.17 -0.54
C ARG A 49 6.24 3.69 -1.97
N ALA A 50 7.27 4.23 -2.63
CA ALA A 50 7.62 3.81 -3.99
C ALA A 50 7.96 2.31 -4.07
N LEU A 51 8.66 1.78 -3.05
CA LEU A 51 8.97 0.35 -2.95
C LEU A 51 7.72 -0.50 -2.71
N ALA A 52 6.80 -0.07 -1.85
CA ALA A 52 5.53 -0.76 -1.62
C ALA A 52 4.65 -0.76 -2.88
N GLU A 53 4.55 0.37 -3.58
CA GLU A 53 3.81 0.46 -4.86
C GLU A 53 4.40 -0.48 -5.92
N GLU A 54 5.73 -0.60 -5.99
CA GLU A 54 6.40 -1.55 -6.87
C GLU A 54 6.12 -2.99 -6.50
N ALA A 55 6.19 -3.33 -5.22
CA ALA A 55 5.88 -4.66 -4.73
C ALA A 55 4.44 -5.07 -5.03
N THR A 56 3.48 -4.19 -4.77
CA THR A 56 2.07 -4.38 -5.13
C THR A 56 1.91 -4.64 -6.64
N ARG A 57 2.60 -3.90 -7.50
CA ARG A 57 2.57 -4.14 -8.97
C ARG A 57 3.01 -5.56 -9.33
N HIS A 58 4.10 -6.04 -8.73
CA HIS A 58 4.63 -7.39 -8.99
C HIS A 58 3.68 -8.49 -8.51
N VAL A 59 3.11 -8.34 -7.31
CA VAL A 59 2.17 -9.31 -6.75
C VAL A 59 0.89 -9.38 -7.57
N THR A 60 0.32 -8.24 -7.96
CA THR A 60 -0.84 -8.21 -8.87
C THR A 60 -0.54 -8.91 -10.20
N ALA A 61 0.66 -8.72 -10.75
CA ALA A 61 1.07 -9.39 -11.99
C ALA A 61 1.17 -10.92 -11.83
N ILE A 62 1.60 -11.40 -10.66
CA ILE A 62 1.62 -12.83 -10.31
C ILE A 62 0.18 -13.35 -10.21
N GLU A 63 -0.70 -12.68 -9.48
CA GLU A 63 -2.10 -13.07 -9.32
C GLU A 63 -2.82 -13.17 -10.67
N VAL A 64 -2.65 -12.18 -11.54
CA VAL A 64 -3.20 -12.21 -12.91
C VAL A 64 -2.65 -13.39 -13.71
N ALA A 65 -1.35 -13.68 -13.59
CA ALA A 65 -0.74 -14.83 -14.25
C ALA A 65 -1.29 -16.17 -13.73
N ILE A 66 -1.74 -16.27 -12.49
CA ILE A 66 -2.29 -17.53 -11.96
C ILE A 66 -3.81 -17.62 -12.14
N ALA A 67 -4.51 -16.50 -12.16
CA ALA A 67 -5.97 -16.44 -12.24
C ALA A 67 -6.53 -17.24 -13.44
N HIS A 68 -5.94 -17.11 -14.62
CA HIS A 68 -6.46 -17.78 -15.82
C HIS A 68 -6.32 -19.32 -15.84
N LEU A 69 -5.63 -19.93 -14.85
CA LEU A 69 -5.42 -21.38 -14.78
C LEU A 69 -6.58 -22.14 -14.13
N SER A 70 -7.54 -21.44 -13.48
CA SER A 70 -8.71 -22.04 -12.81
C SER A 70 -8.40 -23.17 -11.81
N ASP A 71 -7.22 -23.13 -11.19
CA ASP A 71 -6.76 -24.12 -10.21
C ASP A 71 -6.80 -23.50 -8.80
N GLN A 72 -7.75 -23.96 -7.99
CA GLN A 72 -8.01 -23.39 -6.66
C GLN A 72 -6.79 -23.43 -5.75
N GLU A 73 -5.99 -24.50 -5.78
CA GLU A 73 -4.84 -24.60 -4.88
C GLU A 73 -3.72 -23.63 -5.30
N LEU A 74 -3.54 -23.41 -6.61
CA LEU A 74 -2.60 -22.40 -7.11
C LEU A 74 -3.04 -20.99 -6.70
N TRP A 75 -4.35 -20.73 -6.72
CA TRP A 75 -4.91 -19.46 -6.26
C TRP A 75 -4.69 -19.26 -4.76
N ASP A 76 -5.04 -20.25 -3.94
CA ASP A 76 -4.91 -20.16 -2.48
C ASP A 76 -3.44 -19.98 -2.06
N ALA A 77 -2.51 -20.71 -2.68
CA ALA A 77 -1.08 -20.56 -2.44
C ALA A 77 -0.57 -19.16 -2.85
N THR A 78 -1.08 -18.62 -3.97
CA THR A 78 -0.75 -17.26 -4.43
C THR A 78 -1.29 -16.20 -3.48
N ALA A 79 -2.54 -16.33 -3.04
CA ALA A 79 -3.15 -15.43 -2.08
C ALA A 79 -2.42 -15.45 -0.73
N GLY A 80 -1.98 -16.61 -0.26
CA GLY A 80 -1.17 -16.76 0.95
C GLY A 80 0.17 -16.00 0.85
N PHE A 81 0.83 -16.11 -0.29
CA PHE A 81 2.04 -15.35 -0.58
C PHE A 81 1.79 -13.84 -0.66
N THR A 82 0.76 -13.39 -1.38
CA THR A 82 0.35 -11.99 -1.44
C THR A 82 0.14 -11.42 -0.04
N ALA A 83 -0.58 -12.14 0.82
CA ALA A 83 -0.81 -11.72 2.19
C ALA A 83 0.49 -11.61 3.01
N ALA A 84 1.49 -12.45 2.74
CA ALA A 84 2.81 -12.34 3.38
C ALA A 84 3.58 -11.10 2.89
N VAL A 85 3.53 -10.79 1.58
CA VAL A 85 4.15 -9.58 1.02
C VAL A 85 3.50 -8.32 1.60
N ASN A 86 2.17 -8.25 1.64
CA ASN A 86 1.42 -7.11 2.17
C ASN A 86 1.74 -6.84 3.64
N ARG A 87 2.04 -7.87 4.44
CA ARG A 87 2.50 -7.70 5.83
C ARG A 87 3.88 -7.03 5.91
N LEU A 88 4.80 -7.40 5.02
CA LEU A 88 6.12 -6.77 4.96
C LEU A 88 6.01 -5.32 4.44
N GLU A 89 5.15 -5.05 3.47
CA GLU A 89 4.84 -3.69 3.02
C GLU A 89 4.28 -2.83 4.16
N ALA A 90 3.32 -3.36 4.92
CA ALA A 90 2.76 -2.65 6.07
C ALA A 90 3.83 -2.35 7.13
N ALA A 91 4.72 -3.31 7.42
CA ALA A 91 5.83 -3.09 8.35
C ALA A 91 6.82 -2.03 7.82
N LEU A 92 7.12 -2.04 6.53
CA LEU A 92 7.94 -1.04 5.86
C LEU A 92 7.32 0.37 5.97
N LEU A 93 6.03 0.50 5.71
CA LEU A 93 5.33 1.78 5.76
C LEU A 93 5.18 2.31 7.20
N ALA A 94 5.11 1.41 8.19
CA ALA A 94 5.09 1.77 9.60
C ALA A 94 6.45 2.26 10.10
N GLU A 95 7.56 1.71 9.59
CA GLU A 95 8.92 2.15 9.93
C GLU A 95 9.78 2.39 8.66
N PRO A 96 9.59 3.53 7.98
CA PRO A 96 10.23 3.82 6.68
C PRO A 96 11.74 4.03 6.76
N SER A 97 12.26 4.39 7.94
CA SER A 97 13.69 4.68 8.13
C SER A 97 14.60 3.52 7.74
N ASN A 98 14.06 2.29 7.79
CA ASN A 98 14.76 1.04 7.52
C ASN A 98 14.48 0.44 6.13
N TYR A 99 13.91 1.20 5.18
CA TYR A 99 13.44 0.68 3.89
C TYR A 99 14.48 -0.13 3.09
N ARG A 100 15.77 0.18 3.23
CA ARG A 100 16.86 -0.53 2.55
C ARG A 100 16.89 -2.01 2.88
N ARG A 101 16.47 -2.40 4.10
CA ARG A 101 16.41 -3.80 4.54
C ARG A 101 15.32 -4.58 3.81
N ALA A 102 14.18 -3.93 3.53
CA ALA A 102 13.07 -4.55 2.82
C ALA A 102 13.28 -4.60 1.29
N LYS A 103 14.10 -3.69 0.74
CA LYS A 103 14.33 -3.54 -0.72
C LYS A 103 14.65 -4.84 -1.46
N ARG A 104 15.41 -5.74 -0.83
CA ARG A 104 15.81 -6.97 -1.49
C ARG A 104 14.64 -7.95 -1.67
N HIS A 105 13.79 -8.06 -0.66
CA HIS A 105 12.55 -8.85 -0.71
C HIS A 105 11.56 -8.19 -1.65
N LEU A 106 11.12 -6.98 -1.32
CA LEU A 106 10.08 -6.22 -2.06
C LEU A 106 10.50 -5.74 -3.45
N GLY A 107 11.74 -5.97 -3.88
CA GLY A 107 12.24 -5.64 -5.21
C GLY A 107 12.73 -6.88 -5.94
N GLN A 108 14.01 -7.21 -5.77
CA GLN A 108 14.68 -8.25 -6.57
C GLN A 108 14.00 -9.62 -6.51
N ILE A 109 13.55 -10.04 -5.33
CA ILE A 109 12.88 -11.33 -5.15
C ILE A 109 11.49 -11.32 -5.81
N LEU A 110 10.72 -10.25 -5.66
CA LEU A 110 9.41 -10.14 -6.33
C LEU A 110 9.53 -10.13 -7.85
N ILE A 111 10.49 -9.40 -8.40
CA ILE A 111 10.76 -9.41 -9.86
C ILE A 111 11.03 -10.83 -10.35
N ALA A 112 11.92 -11.56 -9.67
CA ALA A 112 12.26 -12.93 -10.04
C ALA A 112 11.06 -13.88 -9.89
N THR A 113 10.27 -13.71 -8.83
CA THR A 113 9.05 -14.49 -8.58
C THR A 113 8.01 -14.25 -9.68
N GLU A 114 7.81 -12.99 -10.09
CA GLU A 114 6.90 -12.64 -11.19
C GLU A 114 7.30 -13.32 -12.50
N GLN A 115 8.59 -13.27 -12.86
CA GLN A 115 9.07 -13.93 -14.08
C GLN A 115 8.83 -15.43 -14.04
N MET A 116 9.03 -16.06 -12.88
CA MET A 116 8.80 -17.49 -12.69
C MET A 116 7.32 -17.84 -12.77
N ALA A 117 6.44 -17.05 -12.14
CA ALA A 117 4.99 -17.26 -12.18
C ALA A 117 4.45 -17.16 -13.61
N LYS A 118 4.90 -16.15 -14.37
CA LYS A 118 4.54 -15.99 -15.79
C LYS A 118 5.02 -17.16 -16.64
N HIS A 119 6.25 -17.62 -16.40
CA HIS A 119 6.80 -18.79 -17.08
C HIS A 119 5.97 -20.05 -16.76
N PHE A 120 5.78 -20.33 -15.47
CA PHE A 120 4.96 -21.44 -14.98
C PHE A 120 3.57 -21.44 -15.62
N ALA A 121 2.84 -20.32 -15.55
CA ALA A 121 1.48 -20.24 -16.04
C ALA A 121 1.39 -20.51 -17.55
N ARG A 122 2.31 -19.93 -18.33
CA ARG A 122 2.39 -20.18 -19.78
C ARG A 122 2.64 -21.66 -20.09
N HIS A 123 3.55 -22.30 -19.38
CA HIS A 123 3.88 -23.71 -19.63
C HIS A 123 2.78 -24.65 -19.13
N TYR A 124 2.22 -24.38 -17.96
CA TYR A 124 1.16 -25.19 -17.36
C TYR A 124 -0.14 -25.12 -18.16
N ALA A 125 -0.52 -23.95 -18.66
CA ALA A 125 -1.69 -23.80 -19.54
C ALA A 125 -1.54 -24.58 -20.85
N ALA A 126 -0.34 -24.62 -21.43
CA ALA A 126 -0.07 -25.33 -22.67
C ALA A 126 0.06 -26.85 -22.49
N THR A 127 0.64 -27.30 -21.36
CA THR A 127 0.89 -28.71 -21.08
C THR A 127 0.81 -28.95 -19.57
N PRO A 128 -0.39 -29.20 -19.01
CA PRO A 128 -0.56 -29.43 -17.59
C PRO A 128 0.27 -30.63 -17.11
N ASN A 129 1.15 -30.40 -16.14
CA ASN A 129 2.02 -31.41 -15.56
C ASN A 129 1.91 -31.38 -14.02
N PRO A 130 1.49 -32.49 -13.37
CA PRO A 130 1.34 -32.55 -11.91
C PRO A 130 2.64 -32.29 -11.13
N GLY A 131 3.80 -32.65 -11.70
CA GLY A 131 5.10 -32.38 -11.11
C GLY A 131 5.44 -30.89 -11.11
N THR A 132 5.25 -30.22 -12.25
CA THR A 132 5.45 -28.75 -12.36
C THR A 132 4.49 -27.99 -11.46
N ARG A 133 3.23 -28.44 -11.36
CA ARG A 133 2.24 -27.88 -10.43
C ARG A 133 2.71 -27.96 -8.99
N ARG A 134 3.13 -29.16 -8.54
CA ARG A 134 3.63 -29.38 -7.17
C ARG A 134 4.85 -28.51 -6.87
N GLN A 135 5.80 -28.44 -7.81
CA GLN A 135 6.99 -27.60 -7.68
C GLN A 135 6.64 -26.12 -7.47
N PHE A 136 5.66 -25.61 -8.23
CA PHE A 136 5.19 -24.24 -8.05
C PHE A 136 4.52 -24.03 -6.69
N LEU A 137 3.67 -24.96 -6.25
CA LEU A 137 3.04 -24.88 -4.93
C LEU A 137 4.08 -24.88 -3.78
N ASP A 138 5.12 -25.72 -3.89
CA ASP A 138 6.21 -25.77 -2.92
C ASP A 138 6.99 -24.44 -2.90
N LEU A 139 7.24 -23.86 -4.07
CA LEU A 139 7.85 -22.54 -4.21
C LEU A 139 7.01 -21.45 -3.52
N MET A 140 5.70 -21.40 -3.79
CA MET A 140 4.80 -20.40 -3.21
C MET A 140 4.73 -20.53 -1.67
N ARG A 141 4.74 -21.76 -1.15
CA ARG A 141 4.80 -22.01 0.29
C ARG A 141 6.11 -21.52 0.90
N ALA A 142 7.25 -21.87 0.30
CA ALA A 142 8.56 -21.44 0.77
C ALA A 142 8.70 -19.90 0.76
N LEU A 143 8.20 -19.24 -0.30
CA LEU A 143 8.13 -17.79 -0.39
C LEU A 143 7.25 -17.20 0.72
N THR A 144 6.06 -17.76 0.95
CA THR A 144 5.14 -17.30 2.01
C THR A 144 5.81 -17.34 3.38
N GLU A 145 6.47 -18.45 3.71
CA GLU A 145 7.19 -18.61 4.98
C GLU A 145 8.36 -17.63 5.10
N ALA A 146 9.13 -17.45 4.03
CA ALA A 146 10.26 -16.54 3.99
C ALA A 146 9.85 -15.08 4.21
N TYR A 147 8.76 -14.62 3.57
CA TYR A 147 8.23 -13.27 3.81
C TYR A 147 7.65 -13.11 5.22
N GLY A 148 7.11 -14.18 5.81
CA GLY A 148 6.75 -14.22 7.22
C GLY A 148 7.95 -13.94 8.12
N ARG A 149 9.06 -14.68 7.92
CA ARG A 149 10.31 -14.48 8.66
C ARG A 149 10.93 -13.10 8.42
N ALA A 150 10.88 -12.60 7.18
CA ALA A 150 11.37 -11.27 6.83
C ALA A 150 10.59 -10.17 7.54
N THR A 151 9.27 -10.30 7.66
CA THR A 151 8.43 -9.36 8.42
C THR A 151 8.83 -9.33 9.89
N THR A 152 8.97 -10.49 10.54
CA THR A 152 9.42 -10.58 11.94
C THR A 152 10.80 -9.96 12.12
N SER A 153 11.74 -10.29 11.23
CA SER A 153 13.12 -9.78 11.27
C SER A 153 13.19 -8.26 11.05
N TYR A 154 12.29 -7.71 10.23
CA TYR A 154 12.21 -6.27 9.96
C TYR A 154 11.78 -5.52 11.22
N ALA A 155 10.80 -6.06 11.96
CA ALA A 155 10.34 -5.49 13.23
C ALA A 155 11.39 -5.58 14.35
N GLU A 156 12.18 -6.66 14.39
CA GLU A 156 13.19 -6.90 15.43
C GLU A 156 14.55 -6.24 15.16
N ALA A 157 14.65 -5.42 14.10
CA ALA A 157 15.86 -4.70 13.67
C ALA A 157 17.09 -5.56 13.29
N GLY A 158 16.93 -6.87 13.09
CA GLY A 158 18.01 -7.79 12.70
C GLY A 158 18.33 -7.75 11.20
N ALA A 159 19.14 -6.77 10.74
CA ALA A 159 19.53 -6.64 9.33
C ALA A 159 20.16 -7.93 8.75
N THR A 160 20.97 -8.63 9.54
CA THR A 160 21.64 -9.88 9.13
C THR A 160 20.65 -11.01 8.84
N ALA A 161 19.54 -11.10 9.59
CA ALA A 161 18.53 -12.14 9.38
C ALA A 161 17.80 -11.97 8.04
N LEU A 162 17.45 -10.72 7.68
CA LEU A 162 16.86 -10.42 6.37
C LEU A 162 17.82 -10.73 5.20
N GLU A 163 19.12 -10.48 5.36
CA GLU A 163 20.09 -10.77 4.32
C GLU A 163 20.23 -12.27 4.05
N VAL A 164 20.32 -13.08 5.11
CA VAL A 164 20.39 -14.55 5.02
C VAL A 164 19.13 -15.13 4.36
N GLU A 165 17.95 -14.65 4.77
CA GLU A 165 16.69 -15.08 4.16
C GLU A 165 16.65 -14.75 2.66
N ALA A 166 17.11 -13.56 2.31
CA ALA A 166 17.11 -13.12 0.92
C ALA A 166 18.18 -13.79 0.05
N GLU A 167 19.27 -14.33 0.61
CA GLU A 167 20.18 -15.23 -0.10
C GLU A 167 19.54 -16.61 -0.30
N THR A 168 18.90 -17.14 0.75
CA THR A 168 18.22 -18.44 0.71
C THR A 168 17.12 -18.45 -0.36
N LEU A 169 16.32 -17.39 -0.45
CA LEU A 169 15.30 -17.22 -1.48
C LEU A 169 15.89 -17.09 -2.88
N LYS A 170 17.00 -16.38 -3.07
CA LYS A 170 17.64 -16.29 -4.39
C LYS A 170 18.13 -17.65 -4.86
N GLU A 171 18.73 -18.43 -3.95
CA GLU A 171 19.19 -19.77 -4.26
C GLU A 171 18.02 -20.71 -4.57
N LEU A 172 16.92 -20.60 -3.81
CA LEU A 172 15.69 -21.34 -4.10
C LEU A 172 15.17 -20.98 -5.49
N LEU A 173 14.99 -19.70 -5.80
CA LEU A 173 14.51 -19.23 -7.11
C LEU A 173 15.41 -19.69 -8.27
N ARG A 174 16.73 -19.77 -8.06
CA ARG A 174 17.67 -20.31 -9.07
C ARG A 174 17.42 -21.78 -9.40
N ARG A 175 16.93 -22.58 -8.45
CA ARG A 175 16.65 -24.02 -8.66
C ARG A 175 15.38 -24.27 -9.46
N TYR A 176 14.47 -23.30 -9.51
CA TYR A 176 13.20 -23.39 -10.23
C TYR A 176 13.21 -22.67 -11.59
N ARG A 177 14.32 -22.00 -11.94
CA ARG A 177 14.51 -21.31 -13.22
C ARG A 177 14.93 -22.27 -14.32
#